data_AF-A0A6L8GKI5-F1
#
_entry.id   AF-A0A6L8GKI5-F1
#
_cell.length_a   1.000
_cell.length_b   1.000
_cell.length_c   1.000
_cell.angle_alpha   90.00
_cell.angle_beta   90.00
_cell.angle_gamma   90.00
#
_symmetry.space_group_name_H-M   'P 1'
#
loop_
_entity.id
_entity.type
_entity.pdbx_description
1 polymer ?
#
loop_
_entity_poly.entity_id
_entity_poly.type
_entity_poly.pdbx_seq_one_letter_code
_entity_poly.pdbx_strand_id
1 'polypeptide(L)'
;MITPRRTRLIRTACLHGFREAIAALTRQLDDRQARDTVVIVPTRAAADQLRRTLERSAAAVRPLPRLLTREGWHAALAARARPPVPLLSAVERYVLMQAAAREAVEACAPPFEPRPGLAPSIVRFYDDLLRQRQSVDSFERLLGTDLEASAEIDRGARRLLLQTRFLAAAFRAFERRSATTGRCDEHALRRRLIEA
;
A
#
# COMPACT_ATOMS: atom_id res chain seq x y z
N MET A 1 6.74 -11.05 -22.50
CA MET A 1 8.20 -11.13 -22.20
C MET A 1 8.43 -10.44 -20.86
N ILE A 2 8.81 -11.18 -19.80
CA ILE A 2 9.10 -10.58 -18.49
C ILE A 2 10.53 -10.04 -18.55
N THR A 3 10.70 -8.73 -18.60
CA THR A 3 12.03 -8.11 -18.50
C THR A 3 12.61 -8.44 -17.12
N PRO A 4 13.82 -9.05 -17.04
CA PRO A 4 14.40 -9.43 -15.76
C PRO A 4 14.63 -8.19 -14.90
N ARG A 5 14.08 -8.22 -13.68
CA ARG A 5 14.26 -7.16 -12.70
C ARG A 5 15.73 -7.13 -12.26
N ARG A 6 16.48 -6.12 -12.69
CA ARG A 6 17.80 -5.82 -12.14
C ARG A 6 17.64 -5.07 -10.81
N THR A 7 18.06 -5.67 -9.71
CA THR A 7 18.09 -5.03 -8.39
C THR A 7 19.55 -4.80 -8.01
N ARG A 8 19.90 -3.54 -7.71
CA ARG A 8 21.23 -3.17 -7.20
C ARG A 8 21.06 -2.51 -5.84
N LEU A 9 21.78 -3.03 -4.84
CA LEU A 9 21.85 -2.43 -3.51
C LEU A 9 23.03 -1.47 -3.46
N ILE A 10 22.80 -0.24 -3.00
CA ILE A 10 23.84 0.76 -2.80
C ILE A 10 23.91 1.04 -1.30
N ARG A 11 25.04 0.70 -0.70
CA ARG A 11 25.31 0.98 0.72
C ARG A 11 26.01 2.32 0.83
N THR A 12 25.57 3.13 1.78
CA THR A 12 26.17 4.43 2.09
C THR A 12 26.28 4.55 3.61
N ALA A 13 27.32 5.23 4.09
CA ALA A 13 27.58 5.33 5.53
C ALA A 13 26.61 6.28 6.25
N CYS A 14 25.94 7.19 5.52
CA CYS A 14 25.08 8.21 6.10
C CYS A 14 24.04 8.72 5.09
N LEU A 15 23.08 9.51 5.59
CA LEU A 15 22.03 10.13 4.77
C LEU A 15 22.59 11.06 3.68
N HIS A 16 23.69 11.76 3.95
CA HIS A 16 24.34 12.59 2.94
C HIS A 16 24.87 11.74 1.79
N GLY A 17 25.59 10.64 2.09
CA GLY A 17 26.03 9.68 1.09
C GLY A 17 24.86 9.08 0.30
N PHE A 18 23.73 8.82 0.95
CA PHE A 18 22.52 8.34 0.27
C PHE A 18 21.98 9.37 -0.75
N ARG A 19 21.95 10.66 -0.41
CA ARG A 19 21.52 11.74 -1.32
C ARG A 19 22.49 11.91 -2.50
N GLU A 20 23.80 11.88 -2.24
CA GLU A 20 24.82 11.95 -3.29
C GLU A 20 24.77 10.75 -4.24
N ALA A 21 24.51 9.55 -3.71
CA ALA A 21 24.33 8.36 -4.54
C ALA A 21 23.13 8.52 -5.49
N ILE A 22 22.00 9.07 -5.01
CA ILE A 22 20.86 9.39 -5.87
C ILE A 22 21.27 10.41 -6.92
N ALA A 23 21.93 11.52 -6.54
CA ALA A 23 22.36 12.56 -7.46
C ALA A 23 23.31 12.03 -8.56
N ALA A 24 24.26 11.18 -8.19
CA ALA A 24 25.16 10.52 -9.13
C ALA A 24 24.40 9.66 -10.15
N LEU A 25 23.43 8.86 -9.70
CA LEU A 25 22.59 8.05 -10.60
C LEU A 25 21.74 8.92 -11.52
N THR A 26 21.15 10.00 -11.01
CA THR A 26 20.31 10.88 -11.84
C THR A 26 21.12 11.65 -12.88
N ARG A 27 22.38 11.98 -12.60
CA ARG A 27 23.28 12.65 -13.56
C ARG A 27 23.67 11.75 -14.75
N GLN A 28 23.59 10.44 -14.59
CA GLN A 28 23.87 9.47 -15.66
C GLN A 28 22.69 9.28 -16.62
N LEU A 29 21.50 9.80 -16.28
CA LEU A 29 20.31 9.67 -17.10
C LEU A 29 20.32 10.70 -18.24
N ASP A 30 19.95 10.26 -19.43
CA ASP A 30 19.54 11.17 -20.50
C ASP A 30 18.14 11.78 -20.24
N ASP A 31 17.74 12.75 -21.07
CA ASP A 31 16.48 13.47 -20.90
C ASP A 31 15.23 12.57 -20.95
N ARG A 32 15.27 11.51 -21.78
CA ARG A 32 14.15 10.57 -21.90
C ARG A 32 14.11 9.65 -20.70
N GLN A 33 15.26 9.09 -20.31
CA GLN A 33 15.42 8.25 -19.13
C GLN A 33 15.01 8.98 -17.87
N ALA A 34 15.37 10.26 -17.72
CA ALA A 34 14.94 11.08 -16.58
C ALA A 34 13.41 11.12 -16.48
N ARG A 35 12.69 11.40 -17.58
CA ARG A 35 11.23 11.46 -17.60
C ARG A 35 10.55 10.12 -17.29
N ASP A 36 11.17 9.02 -17.69
CA ASP A 36 10.67 7.66 -17.41
C ASP A 36 11.22 7.06 -16.09
N THR A 37 12.03 7.79 -15.34
CA THR A 37 12.57 7.36 -14.05
C THR A 37 11.77 7.94 -12.88
N VAL A 38 11.56 7.12 -11.86
CA VAL A 38 10.93 7.52 -10.59
C VAL A 38 11.89 7.28 -9.44
N VAL A 39 12.00 8.26 -8.55
CA VAL A 39 12.63 8.09 -7.23
C VAL A 39 11.52 8.09 -6.19
N ILE A 40 11.38 6.98 -5.48
CA ILE A 40 10.36 6.84 -4.43
C ILE A 40 10.93 7.31 -3.09
N VAL A 41 10.23 8.24 -2.45
CA VAL A 41 10.61 8.86 -1.17
C VAL A 41 9.51 8.69 -0.12
N PRO A 42 9.82 8.77 1.19
CA PRO A 42 8.83 8.50 2.23
C PRO A 42 7.72 9.56 2.31
N THR A 43 8.04 10.83 2.05
CA THR A 43 7.10 11.95 2.21
C THR A 43 7.23 12.97 1.08
N ARG A 44 6.21 13.81 0.90
CA ARG A 44 6.24 14.93 -0.05
C ARG A 44 7.36 15.92 0.30
N ALA A 45 7.54 16.23 1.58
CA ALA A 45 8.63 17.08 2.05
C ALA A 45 10.02 16.52 1.71
N ALA A 46 10.20 15.18 1.80
CA ALA A 46 11.43 14.54 1.37
C ALA A 46 11.64 14.66 -0.16
N ALA A 47 10.57 14.58 -0.95
CA ALA A 47 10.62 14.83 -2.40
C ALA A 47 11.11 16.25 -2.69
N ASP A 48 10.54 17.25 -2.02
CA ASP A 48 10.88 18.65 -2.23
C ASP A 48 12.31 18.96 -1.80
N GLN A 49 12.76 18.38 -0.68
CA GLN A 49 14.13 18.56 -0.24
C GLN A 49 15.14 17.90 -1.18
N LEU A 50 14.83 16.68 -1.65
CA LEU A 50 15.69 15.99 -2.62
C LEU A 50 15.73 16.76 -3.95
N ARG A 51 14.59 17.29 -4.42
CA ARG A 51 14.55 18.13 -5.63
C ARG A 51 15.54 19.28 -5.54
N ARG A 52 15.48 20.06 -4.44
CA ARG A 52 16.41 21.17 -4.21
C ARG A 52 17.87 20.73 -4.16
N THR A 53 18.16 19.56 -3.58
CA THR A 53 19.52 19.01 -3.59
C THR A 53 19.99 18.69 -5.01
N LEU A 54 19.15 18.04 -5.81
CA LEU A 54 19.47 17.69 -7.19
C LEU A 54 19.68 18.94 -8.06
N GLU A 55 18.79 19.92 -7.96
CA GLU A 55 18.87 21.19 -8.69
C GLU A 55 20.16 21.96 -8.37
N ARG A 56 20.54 22.02 -7.08
CA ARG A 56 21.79 22.68 -6.65
C ARG A 56 23.04 21.94 -7.12
N SER A 57 22.97 20.62 -7.25
CA SER A 57 24.09 19.78 -7.70
C SER A 57 24.23 19.73 -9.23
N ALA A 58 23.24 20.22 -9.97
CA ALA A 58 23.21 20.17 -11.42
C ALA A 58 23.99 21.36 -12.00
N ALA A 59 24.98 21.06 -12.85
CA ALA A 59 25.76 22.09 -13.54
C ALA A 59 24.97 22.80 -14.67
N ALA A 60 23.83 22.24 -15.09
CA ALA A 60 22.97 22.77 -16.14
C ALA A 60 21.51 22.40 -15.87
N VAL A 61 20.57 23.18 -16.43
CA VAL A 61 19.14 22.90 -16.37
C VAL A 61 18.86 21.62 -17.15
N ARG A 62 18.39 20.58 -16.45
CA ARG A 62 18.07 19.26 -17.02
C ARG A 62 16.77 18.72 -16.43
N PRO A 63 16.02 17.88 -17.17
CA PRO A 63 14.87 17.21 -16.60
C PRO A 63 15.29 16.30 -15.43
N LEU A 64 14.58 16.41 -14.31
CA LEU A 64 14.77 15.53 -13.15
C LEU A 64 13.81 14.34 -13.23
N PRO A 65 14.18 13.20 -12.63
CA PRO A 65 13.23 12.11 -12.44
C PRO A 65 12.07 12.53 -11.55
N ARG A 66 10.95 11.83 -11.69
CA ARG A 66 9.77 12.08 -10.87
C ARG A 66 10.05 11.64 -9.43
N LEU A 67 10.01 12.58 -8.50
CA LEU A 67 10.17 12.31 -7.08
C LEU A 67 8.78 12.10 -6.47
N LEU A 68 8.43 10.86 -6.14
CA LEU A 68 7.07 10.47 -5.75
C LEU A 68 7.07 9.78 -4.39
N THR A 69 6.00 9.97 -3.62
CA THR A 69 5.70 9.06 -2.51
C THR A 69 5.22 7.72 -3.06
N ARG A 70 5.09 6.72 -2.19
CA ARG A 70 4.42 5.45 -2.54
C ARG A 70 3.04 5.68 -3.17
N GLU A 71 2.20 6.49 -2.51
CA GLU A 71 0.87 6.85 -3.02
C GLU A 71 0.96 7.53 -4.40
N GLY A 72 1.88 8.49 -4.55
CA GLY A 72 2.10 9.17 -5.82
C GLY A 72 2.57 8.22 -6.94
N TRP A 73 3.35 7.20 -6.61
CA TRP A 73 3.76 6.16 -7.54
C TRP A 73 2.56 5.31 -8.01
N HIS A 74 1.69 4.88 -7.10
CA HIS A 74 0.48 4.14 -7.49
C HIS A 74 -0.48 4.99 -8.33
N ALA A 75 -0.67 6.27 -7.99
CA ALA A 75 -1.45 7.19 -8.81
C ALA A 75 -0.86 7.37 -10.21
N ALA A 76 0.47 7.50 -10.30
CA ALA A 76 1.18 7.60 -11.56
C ALA A 76 1.02 6.35 -12.44
N LEU A 77 1.11 5.16 -11.84
CA LEU A 77 0.89 3.89 -12.52
C LEU A 77 -0.55 3.76 -13.02
N ALA A 78 -1.52 4.08 -12.17
CA ALA A 78 -2.94 4.01 -12.51
C ALA A 78 -3.30 4.94 -13.68
N ALA A 79 -2.74 6.16 -13.70
CA ALA A 79 -2.92 7.12 -14.80
C ALA A 79 -2.25 6.67 -16.11
N ARG A 80 -1.13 5.94 -16.04
CA ARG A 80 -0.40 5.42 -17.22
C ARG A 80 -0.95 4.09 -17.74
N ALA A 81 -1.78 3.39 -16.96
CA ALA A 81 -2.42 2.15 -17.39
C ALA A 81 -3.30 2.37 -18.64
N ARG A 82 -3.49 1.32 -19.45
CA ARG A 82 -4.35 1.36 -20.64
C ARG A 82 -5.44 0.28 -20.52
N PRO A 83 -6.72 0.66 -20.32
CA PRO A 83 -7.21 2.02 -20.04
C PRO A 83 -6.75 2.54 -18.66
N PRO A 84 -6.78 3.86 -18.41
CA PRO A 84 -6.47 4.43 -17.10
C PRO A 84 -7.37 3.83 -16.01
N VAL A 85 -6.80 3.58 -14.83
CA VAL A 85 -7.50 2.95 -13.71
C VAL A 85 -7.91 4.02 -12.69
N PRO A 86 -9.20 4.24 -12.43
CA PRO A 86 -9.62 5.16 -11.38
C PRO A 86 -9.32 4.56 -10.00
N LEU A 87 -8.70 5.33 -9.11
CA LEU A 87 -8.37 4.91 -7.76
C LEU A 87 -9.41 5.35 -6.75
N LEU A 88 -9.61 4.54 -5.71
CA LEU A 88 -10.33 4.92 -4.50
C LEU A 88 -9.46 5.87 -3.68
N SER A 89 -10.03 7.02 -3.31
CA SER A 89 -9.44 7.94 -2.34
C SER A 89 -9.43 7.36 -0.93
N ALA A 90 -8.59 7.91 -0.04
CA ALA A 90 -8.57 7.48 1.36
C ALA A 90 -9.95 7.59 2.04
N VAL A 91 -10.69 8.67 1.75
CA VAL A 91 -12.04 8.88 2.31
C VAL A 91 -13.02 7.83 1.80
N GLU A 92 -13.03 7.54 0.50
CA GLU A 92 -13.88 6.50 -0.07
C GLU A 92 -13.56 5.14 0.55
N ARG A 93 -12.27 4.81 0.73
CA ARG A 93 -11.87 3.57 1.40
C ARG A 93 -12.38 3.51 2.84
N TYR A 94 -12.35 4.62 3.58
CA TYR A 94 -12.86 4.67 4.96
C TYR A 94 -14.38 4.49 5.02
N VAL A 95 -15.12 5.15 4.13
CA VAL A 95 -16.59 5.01 4.05
C VAL A 95 -16.97 3.57 3.68
N LEU A 96 -16.30 2.98 2.69
CA LEU A 96 -16.52 1.59 2.29
C LEU A 96 -16.18 0.62 3.43
N MET A 97 -15.07 0.84 4.15
CA MET A 97 -14.69 0.00 5.29
C MET A 97 -15.68 0.14 6.45
N GLN A 98 -16.19 1.34 6.71
CA GLN A 98 -17.21 1.53 7.74
C GLN A 98 -18.50 0.77 7.40
N ALA A 99 -18.95 0.82 6.15
CA ALA A 99 -20.10 0.06 5.69
C ALA A 99 -19.85 -1.46 5.75
N ALA A 100 -18.66 -1.90 5.34
CA ALA A 100 -18.25 -3.30 5.41
C ALA A 100 -18.16 -3.83 6.85
N ALA A 101 -17.65 -3.03 7.78
CA ALA A 101 -17.59 -3.37 9.20
C ALA A 101 -18.99 -3.53 9.80
N ARG A 102 -19.95 -2.66 9.45
CA ARG A 102 -21.34 -2.80 9.90
C ARG A 102 -21.98 -4.09 9.37
N GLU A 103 -21.79 -4.39 8.08
CA GLU A 103 -22.25 -5.65 7.48
C GLU A 103 -21.61 -6.87 8.17
N ALA A 104 -20.32 -6.79 8.51
CA ALA A 104 -19.62 -7.89 9.17
C ALA A 104 -20.10 -8.16 10.61
N VAL A 105 -20.62 -7.15 11.33
CA VAL A 105 -21.20 -7.34 12.68
C VAL A 105 -22.36 -8.32 12.64
N GLU A 106 -23.21 -8.23 11.61
CA GLU A 106 -24.38 -9.11 11.46
C GLU A 106 -23.96 -10.58 11.23
N ALA A 107 -22.81 -10.80 10.59
CA ALA A 107 -22.28 -12.14 10.33
C ALA A 107 -21.41 -12.70 11.46
N CYS A 108 -20.62 -11.84 12.12
CA CYS A 108 -19.61 -12.20 13.10
C CYS A 108 -19.48 -11.08 14.14
N ALA A 109 -20.13 -11.23 15.30
CA ALA A 109 -20.07 -10.25 16.36
C ALA A 109 -18.63 -10.09 16.91
N PRO A 110 -18.03 -8.88 16.84
CA PRO A 110 -16.71 -8.63 17.41
C PRO A 110 -16.72 -8.60 18.93
N PRO A 111 -15.57 -8.81 19.61
CA PRO A 111 -15.45 -8.71 21.07
C PRO A 111 -15.34 -7.26 21.57
N PHE A 112 -15.76 -6.29 20.76
CA PHE A 112 -15.74 -4.85 21.01
C PHE A 112 -16.86 -4.19 20.21
N GLU A 113 -17.23 -2.96 20.57
CA GLU A 113 -18.19 -2.16 19.81
C GLU A 113 -17.49 -1.46 18.62
N PRO A 114 -17.89 -1.69 17.35
CA PRO A 114 -17.25 -1.06 16.21
C PRO A 114 -17.57 0.43 16.12
N ARG A 115 -16.62 1.27 16.55
CA ARG A 115 -16.74 2.73 16.46
C ARG A 115 -16.24 3.26 15.11
N PRO A 116 -16.82 4.34 14.57
CA PRO A 116 -16.37 4.94 13.31
C PRO A 116 -14.85 5.24 13.25
N GLY A 117 -14.27 5.68 14.37
CA GLY A 117 -12.84 5.97 14.48
C GLY A 117 -11.91 4.75 14.30
N LEU A 118 -12.43 3.52 14.32
CA LEU A 118 -11.64 2.32 14.05
C LEU A 118 -11.44 2.05 12.56
N ALA A 119 -12.31 2.56 11.68
CA ALA A 119 -12.26 2.26 10.24
C ALA A 119 -10.88 2.58 9.60
N PRO A 120 -10.23 3.73 9.88
CA PRO A 120 -8.89 4.00 9.36
C PRO A 120 -7.84 2.98 9.84
N SER A 121 -7.94 2.52 11.09
CA SER A 121 -7.04 1.50 11.65
C SER A 121 -7.27 0.13 11.02
N ILE A 122 -8.53 -0.23 10.75
CA ILE A 122 -8.90 -1.47 10.05
C ILE A 122 -8.38 -1.44 8.60
N VAL A 123 -8.53 -0.31 7.89
CA VAL A 123 -7.96 -0.13 6.53
C VAL A 123 -6.43 -0.23 6.55
N ARG A 124 -5.76 0.36 7.55
CA ARG A 124 -4.31 0.23 7.68
C ARG A 124 -3.88 -1.22 7.90
N PHE A 125 -4.60 -1.94 8.76
CA PHE A 125 -4.30 -3.35 9.02
C PHE A 125 -4.52 -4.23 7.77
N TYR A 126 -5.60 -4.01 7.04
CA TYR A 126 -5.83 -4.62 5.73
C TYR A 126 -4.67 -4.34 4.76
N ASP A 127 -4.22 -3.08 4.68
CA ASP A 127 -3.12 -2.70 3.81
C ASP A 127 -1.81 -3.37 4.19
N ASP A 128 -1.50 -3.46 5.48
CA ASP A 128 -0.28 -4.08 5.98
C ASP A 128 -0.29 -5.60 5.74
N LEU A 129 -1.44 -6.25 5.92
CA LEU A 129 -1.63 -7.66 5.60
C LEU A 129 -1.30 -7.94 4.12
N LEU A 130 -1.95 -7.22 3.20
CA LEU A 130 -1.78 -7.45 1.76
C LEU A 130 -0.38 -7.05 1.26
N ARG A 131 0.26 -6.07 1.89
CA ARG A 131 1.67 -5.70 1.59
C ARG A 131 2.65 -6.82 1.89
N GLN A 132 2.38 -7.63 2.91
CA GLN A 132 3.17 -8.81 3.25
C GLN A 132 2.84 -10.01 2.35
N ARG A 133 2.07 -9.81 1.26
CA ARG A 133 1.58 -10.84 0.33
C ARG A 133 0.76 -11.93 1.00
N GLN A 134 0.15 -11.63 2.14
CA GLN A 134 -0.85 -12.48 2.74
C GLN A 134 -2.20 -12.22 2.07
N SER A 135 -3.07 -13.23 2.03
CA SER A 135 -4.48 -13.05 1.66
C SER A 135 -5.35 -12.99 2.92
N VAL A 136 -6.57 -12.46 2.77
CA VAL A 136 -7.58 -12.52 3.85
C VAL A 136 -7.82 -13.97 4.29
N ASP A 137 -7.85 -14.91 3.34
CA ASP A 137 -8.01 -16.34 3.65
C ASP A 137 -6.79 -16.92 4.39
N SER A 138 -5.58 -16.51 4.03
CA SER A 138 -4.37 -16.95 4.75
C SER A 138 -4.33 -16.38 6.16
N PHE A 139 -4.75 -15.13 6.34
CA PHE A 139 -4.91 -14.48 7.63
C PHE A 139 -5.91 -15.22 8.53
N GLU A 140 -7.11 -15.49 8.01
CA GLU A 140 -8.14 -16.19 8.78
C GLU A 140 -7.74 -17.63 9.10
N ARG A 141 -7.14 -18.35 8.14
CA ARG A 141 -6.71 -19.73 8.36
C ARG A 141 -5.59 -19.83 9.39
N LEU A 142 -4.51 -19.06 9.23
CA LEU A 142 -3.33 -19.15 10.11
C LEU A 142 -3.68 -18.77 11.54
N LEU A 143 -4.38 -17.64 11.73
CA LEU A 143 -4.76 -17.23 13.08
C LEU A 143 -5.94 -18.02 13.63
N GLY A 144 -6.88 -18.45 12.78
CA GLY A 144 -8.02 -19.26 13.19
C GLY A 144 -7.61 -20.59 13.78
N THR A 145 -6.79 -21.36 13.06
CA THR A 145 -6.35 -22.70 13.52
C THR A 145 -5.54 -22.63 14.82
N ASP A 146 -4.61 -21.67 14.94
CA ASP A 146 -3.79 -21.53 16.14
C ASP A 146 -4.61 -21.08 17.36
N LEU A 147 -5.58 -20.18 17.16
CA LEU A 147 -6.41 -19.65 18.24
C LEU A 147 -7.52 -20.62 18.66
N GLU A 148 -8.09 -21.41 17.74
CA GLU A 148 -9.14 -22.39 18.03
C GLU A 148 -8.66 -23.45 19.03
N ALA A 149 -7.42 -23.92 18.90
CA ALA A 149 -6.85 -24.93 19.79
C ALA A 149 -6.78 -24.51 21.27
N SER A 150 -6.74 -23.20 21.55
CA SER A 150 -6.61 -22.64 22.90
C SER A 150 -7.82 -21.83 23.37
N ALA A 151 -8.82 -21.59 22.50
CA ALA A 151 -9.95 -20.70 22.80
C ALA A 151 -10.85 -21.19 23.94
N GLU A 152 -10.90 -22.49 24.22
CA GLU A 152 -11.70 -23.04 25.33
C GLU A 152 -11.08 -22.76 26.70
N ILE A 153 -9.75 -22.67 26.77
CA ILE A 153 -8.98 -22.55 28.01
C ILE A 153 -8.38 -21.16 28.22
N ASP A 154 -8.23 -20.37 27.15
CA ASP A 154 -7.70 -19.01 27.18
C ASP A 154 -8.72 -17.99 26.66
N ARG A 155 -9.20 -17.11 27.56
CA ARG A 155 -10.13 -16.02 27.21
C ARG A 155 -9.52 -15.02 26.24
N GLY A 156 -8.21 -14.81 26.30
CA GLY A 156 -7.46 -13.97 25.37
C GLY A 156 -7.49 -14.55 23.96
N ALA A 157 -7.18 -15.85 23.83
CA ALA A 157 -7.28 -16.58 22.56
C ALA A 157 -8.71 -16.52 21.99
N ARG A 158 -9.73 -16.74 22.82
CA ARG A 158 -11.14 -16.62 22.41
C ARG A 158 -11.49 -15.24 21.88
N ARG A 159 -11.04 -14.17 22.56
CA ARG A 159 -11.29 -12.79 22.10
C ARG A 159 -10.58 -12.51 20.77
N LEU A 160 -9.33 -12.91 20.64
CA LEU A 160 -8.58 -12.75 19.39
C LEU A 160 -9.23 -13.53 18.25
N LEU A 161 -9.74 -14.73 18.50
CA LEU A 161 -10.45 -15.53 17.49
C LEU A 161 -11.69 -14.80 16.97
N LEU A 162 -12.52 -14.25 17.87
CA LEU A 162 -13.70 -13.46 17.49
C LEU A 162 -13.30 -12.20 16.69
N GLN A 163 -12.25 -11.49 17.12
CA GLN A 163 -11.73 -10.33 16.41
C GLN A 163 -11.21 -10.69 15.00
N THR A 164 -10.48 -11.79 14.87
CA THR A 164 -9.95 -12.29 13.59
C THR A 164 -11.08 -12.61 12.62
N ARG A 165 -12.10 -13.36 13.07
CA ARG A 165 -13.29 -13.69 12.25
C ARG A 165 -14.05 -12.45 11.81
N PHE A 166 -14.28 -11.50 12.72
CA PHE A 166 -14.88 -10.21 12.38
C PHE A 166 -14.06 -9.43 11.34
N LEU A 167 -12.73 -9.33 11.50
CA LEU A 167 -11.87 -8.62 10.57
C LEU A 167 -11.85 -9.30 9.19
N ALA A 168 -11.79 -10.63 9.13
CA ALA A 168 -11.86 -11.38 7.88
C ALA A 168 -13.20 -11.13 7.15
N ALA A 169 -14.32 -11.16 7.88
CA ALA A 169 -15.64 -10.83 7.33
C ALA A 169 -15.70 -9.38 6.82
N ALA A 170 -15.17 -8.42 7.57
CA ALA A 170 -15.11 -7.01 7.18
C ALA A 170 -14.24 -6.78 5.94
N PHE A 171 -13.09 -7.46 5.84
CA PHE A 171 -12.21 -7.35 4.67
C PHE A 171 -12.87 -7.92 3.42
N ARG A 172 -13.53 -9.08 3.50
CA ARG A 172 -14.28 -9.64 2.38
C ARG A 172 -15.42 -8.73 1.94
N ALA A 173 -16.17 -8.16 2.89
CA ALA A 173 -17.22 -7.19 2.59
C ALA A 173 -16.65 -5.90 1.94
N PHE A 174 -15.48 -5.45 2.40
CA PHE A 174 -14.77 -4.30 1.81
C PHE A 174 -14.30 -4.59 0.39
N GLU A 175 -13.73 -5.77 0.12
CA GLU A 175 -13.31 -6.18 -1.22
C GLU A 175 -14.50 -6.25 -2.19
N ARG A 176 -15.62 -6.86 -1.77
CA ARG A 176 -16.86 -6.90 -2.56
C ARG A 176 -17.37 -5.50 -2.88
N ARG A 177 -17.49 -4.64 -1.88
CA ARG A 177 -17.98 -3.26 -2.04
C ARG A 177 -17.04 -2.40 -2.88
N SER A 178 -15.73 -2.60 -2.75
CA SER A 178 -14.74 -1.91 -3.58
C SER A 178 -14.90 -2.32 -5.04
N ALA A 179 -15.11 -3.62 -5.32
CA ALA A 179 -15.33 -4.12 -6.67
C ALA A 179 -16.58 -3.51 -7.36
N THR A 180 -17.67 -3.26 -6.62
CA THR A 180 -18.88 -2.65 -7.19
C THR A 180 -18.72 -1.19 -7.59
N THR A 181 -17.65 -0.51 -7.14
CA THR A 181 -17.39 0.90 -7.53
C THR A 181 -16.76 1.05 -8.91
N GLY A 182 -16.21 -0.04 -9.48
CA GLY A 182 -15.38 0.03 -10.69
C GLY A 182 -14.03 0.73 -10.50
N ARG A 183 -13.67 1.09 -9.26
CA ARG A 183 -12.42 1.76 -8.89
C ARG A 183 -11.51 0.80 -8.13
N CYS A 184 -10.20 1.04 -8.17
CA CYS A 184 -9.21 0.19 -7.53
C CYS A 184 -8.61 0.83 -6.27
N ASP A 185 -8.32 0.02 -5.26
CA ASP A 185 -7.33 0.37 -4.25
C ASP A 185 -5.90 0.02 -4.73
N GLU A 186 -4.91 0.22 -3.85
CA GLU A 186 -3.50 -0.07 -4.13
C GLU A 186 -3.28 -1.54 -4.56
N HIS A 187 -3.98 -2.48 -3.91
CA HIS A 187 -3.76 -3.91 -4.08
C HIS A 187 -4.45 -4.44 -5.32
N ALA A 188 -5.67 -3.98 -5.60
CA ALA A 188 -6.39 -4.25 -6.84
C ALA A 188 -5.62 -3.68 -8.05
N LEU A 189 -5.08 -2.45 -7.95
CA LEU A 189 -4.21 -1.89 -8.99
C LEU A 189 -2.99 -2.79 -9.22
N ARG A 190 -2.31 -3.22 -8.15
CA ARG A 190 -1.14 -4.08 -8.24
C ARG A 190 -1.46 -5.41 -8.93
N ARG A 191 -2.54 -6.10 -8.54
CA ARG A 191 -2.99 -7.35 -9.17
C ARG A 191 -3.21 -7.13 -10.67
N ARG A 192 -4.00 -6.12 -11.01
CA ARG A 192 -4.30 -5.76 -12.40
C ARG A 192 -3.07 -5.44 -13.25
N LEU A 193 -2.06 -4.76 -12.70
CA LEU A 193 -0.84 -4.42 -13.45
C LEU A 193 0.15 -5.58 -13.59
N ILE A 194 0.07 -6.59 -12.72
CA ILE A 194 0.93 -7.79 -12.81
C ILE A 194 0.27 -8.84 -13.71
N GLU A 195 -1.05 -8.90 -13.72
CA GLU A 195 -1.85 -9.83 -14.53
C GLU A 195 -2.13 -9.29 -15.95
N ALA A 196 -1.89 -8.00 -16.22
CA ALA A 196 -1.96 -7.38 -17.55
C ALA A 196 -0.73 -7.67 -18.40
#